data_AF-A0A432YSF4-F1
#
_entry.id   AF-A0A432YSF4-F1
#
_cell.length_a   1.000
_cell.length_b   1.000
_cell.length_c   1.000
_cell.angle_alpha   90.00
_cell.angle_beta   90.00
_cell.angle_gamma   90.00
#
_symmetry.space_group_name_H-M   'P 1'
#
loop_
_entity.id
_entity.type
_entity.pdbx_description
1 polymer ?
#
loop_
_entity_poly.entity_id
_entity_poly.type
_entity_poly.pdbx_seq_one_letter_code
_entity_poly.pdbx_strand_id
1 'polypeptide(L)' 'MSISKLYSVRDGGYLSPLDCENINLVLSGMSISDIPKEQLTNVMDYLVVTLNNNSVDHSLISKLDMLLEALQSAVE' A
#
# COMPACT_ATOMS: atom_id res chain seq x y z
N MET A 1 4.18 -11.10 8.54
CA MET A 1 4.51 -9.69 8.81
C MET A 1 3.24 -8.86 8.69
N SER A 2 3.12 -7.74 9.39
CA SER A 2 1.89 -6.95 9.46
C SER A 2 2.06 -5.58 8.80
N ILE A 3 1.04 -5.12 8.08
CA ILE A 3 0.91 -3.76 7.53
C ILE A 3 0.92 -2.66 8.63
N SER A 4 0.86 -3.03 9.90
CA SER A 4 0.90 -2.11 11.05
C SER A 4 2.05 -1.09 11.00
N LYS A 5 3.20 -1.45 10.41
CA LYS A 5 4.30 -0.48 10.21
C LYS A 5 3.88 0.66 9.30
N LEU A 6 3.23 0.37 8.16
CA LEU A 6 2.70 1.39 7.25
C LEU A 6 1.72 2.32 8.00
N TYR A 7 0.83 1.74 8.80
CA TYR A 7 -0.14 2.53 9.57
C TYR A 7 0.48 3.44 10.63
N SER A 8 1.69 3.11 11.08
CA SER A 8 2.43 3.87 12.09
C SER A 8 3.25 5.02 11.49
N VAL A 9 3.50 5.03 10.17
CA VAL A 9 4.37 6.00 9.48
C VAL A 9 3.62 7.06 8.68
N ARG A 10 2.41 7.44 9.13
CA ARG A 10 1.48 8.38 8.46
C ARG A 10 2.08 9.73 8.00
N ASP A 11 3.22 10.16 8.56
CA ASP A 11 3.83 11.47 8.30
C ASP A 11 5.31 11.36 7.87
N GLY A 12 5.65 10.40 7.01
CA GLY A 12 7.01 10.32 6.43
C GLY A 12 8.02 9.57 7.29
N GLY A 13 7.57 8.50 7.95
CA GLY A 13 8.48 7.57 8.62
C GLY A 13 9.30 6.74 7.65
N TYR A 14 10.41 6.18 8.13
CA TYR A 14 11.28 5.33 7.33
C TYR A 14 10.70 3.91 7.23
N LEU A 15 10.51 3.43 6.00
CA LEU A 15 10.30 2.02 5.68
C LEU A 15 11.56 1.49 5.02
N SER A 16 12.10 0.40 5.57
CA SER A 16 13.22 -0.30 4.92
C SER A 16 12.74 -1.02 3.66
N PRO A 17 13.62 -1.35 2.70
CA PRO A 17 13.23 -2.11 1.50
C PRO A 17 12.51 -3.44 1.83
N LEU A 18 12.97 -4.13 2.88
CA LEU A 18 12.32 -5.36 3.36
C LEU A 18 10.94 -5.08 3.95
N ASP A 19 10.74 -3.95 4.63
CA ASP A 19 9.42 -3.56 5.10
C ASP A 19 8.47 -3.30 3.93
N CYS A 20 8.94 -2.58 2.90
CA CYS A 20 8.17 -2.32 1.69
C CYS A 20 7.77 -3.62 0.97
N GLU A 21 8.69 -4.58 0.79
CA GLU A 21 8.37 -5.88 0.20
C GLU A 21 7.27 -6.61 0.98
N ASN A 22 7.38 -6.66 2.30
CA ASN A 22 6.38 -7.31 3.15
C ASN A 22 5.03 -6.59 3.10
N ILE A 23 5.04 -5.25 3.07
CA ILE A 23 3.83 -4.44 2.93
C ILE A 23 3.18 -4.70 1.58
N ASN A 24 3.94 -4.73 0.49
CA ASN A 24 3.46 -5.02 -0.86
C ASN A 24 2.81 -6.42 -0.94
N LEU A 25 3.45 -7.42 -0.35
CA LEU A 25 2.89 -8.77 -0.27
C LEU A 25 1.56 -8.79 0.47
N VAL A 26 1.47 -8.12 1.62
CA VAL A 26 0.24 -8.05 2.41
C VAL A 26 -0.85 -7.29 1.63
N LEU A 27 -0.55 -6.11 1.10
CA LEU A 27 -1.49 -5.30 0.32
C LEU A 27 -2.01 -6.02 -0.92
N SER A 28 -1.17 -6.83 -1.59
CA SER A 28 -1.58 -7.60 -2.76
C SER A 28 -2.67 -8.64 -2.47
N GLY A 29 -2.85 -9.02 -1.20
CA GLY A 29 -3.91 -9.93 -0.75
C GLY A 29 -5.08 -9.23 -0.05
N MET A 30 -5.02 -7.91 0.12
CA MET A 30 -6.05 -7.14 0.82
C MET A 30 -7.04 -6.52 -0.16
N SER A 31 -8.27 -6.36 0.30
CA SER A 31 -9.28 -5.52 -0.32
C SER A 31 -9.39 -4.18 0.42
N ILE A 32 -10.05 -3.21 -0.19
CA ILE A 32 -10.32 -1.92 0.45
C ILE A 32 -11.08 -2.05 1.78
N SER A 33 -11.94 -3.07 1.91
CA SER A 33 -12.70 -3.33 3.14
C SER A 33 -11.84 -3.82 4.30
N ASP A 34 -10.65 -4.35 4.01
CA ASP A 34 -9.69 -4.79 5.03
C ASP A 34 -8.84 -3.63 5.57
N ILE A 35 -8.90 -2.47 4.92
CA ILE A 35 -8.12 -1.28 5.30
C ILE A 35 -8.99 -0.36 6.16
N PRO A 36 -8.54 0.02 7.37
CA PRO A 36 -9.24 1.01 8.19
C PRO A 36 -9.42 2.33 7.44
N LYS A 37 -10.60 2.95 7.54
CA LYS A 37 -10.92 4.20 6.83
C LYS A 37 -9.87 5.31 7.03
N GLU A 38 -9.36 5.43 8.25
CA GLU A 38 -8.33 6.41 8.62
C GLU A 38 -6.96 6.16 7.96
N GLN A 39 -6.74 4.97 7.39
CA GLN A 39 -5.51 4.56 6.73
C GLN A 39 -5.63 4.54 5.21
N LEU A 40 -6.81 4.77 4.63
CA LEU A 40 -7.02 4.69 3.18
C LEU A 40 -6.08 5.63 2.42
N THR A 41 -5.98 6.89 2.85
CA THR A 41 -5.06 7.88 2.25
C THR A 41 -3.60 7.47 2.39
N ASN A 42 -3.20 6.99 3.58
CA ASN A 42 -1.82 6.56 3.83
C ASN A 42 -1.42 5.35 2.97
N VAL A 43 -2.34 4.38 2.78
CA VAL A 43 -2.12 3.25 1.88
C VAL A 43 -2.06 3.70 0.43
N MET A 44 -2.97 4.59 0.02
CA MET A 44 -2.99 5.15 -1.33
C MET A 44 -1.67 5.86 -1.67
N ASP A 45 -1.21 6.76 -0.81
CA ASP A 45 0.04 7.50 -1.00
C ASP A 45 1.25 6.56 -1.11
N TYR A 46 1.29 5.54 -0.24
CA TYR A 46 2.31 4.50 -0.30
C TYR A 46 2.30 3.75 -1.63
N LEU A 47 1.12 3.32 -2.11
CA LEU A 47 0.99 2.58 -3.36
C LEU A 47 1.41 3.42 -4.56
N VAL A 48 1.03 4.70 -4.61
CA VAL A 48 1.43 5.63 -5.67
C VAL A 48 2.96 5.72 -5.75
N VAL A 49 3.63 5.96 -4.63
CA VAL A 49 5.10 6.07 -4.59
C VAL A 49 5.76 4.74 -4.98
N THR A 50 5.24 3.64 -4.46
CA THR A 50 5.82 2.31 -4.61
C THR A 50 5.73 1.81 -6.06
N LEU A 51 4.58 2.00 -6.71
CA LEU A 51 4.37 1.65 -8.11
C LEU A 51 5.16 2.58 -9.05
N ASN A 52 5.23 3.88 -8.76
CA ASN A 52 6.02 4.82 -9.58
C ASN A 52 7.53 4.55 -9.53
N ASN A 53 8.05 4.06 -8.41
CA ASN A 53 9.47 3.75 -8.26
C ASN A 53 9.89 2.43 -8.93
N ASN A 54 8.97 1.66 -9.52
CA ASN A 54 9.22 0.34 -10.11
C ASN A 54 9.99 -0.62 -9.17
N SER A 55 9.86 -0.41 -7.86
CA SER A 55 10.54 -1.19 -6.82
C SER A 55 9.77 -2.43 -6.38
N VAL A 56 8.69 -2.75 -7.10
CA VAL A 56 7.74 -3.82 -6.78
C VAL A 56 8.00 -5.01 -7.68
N ASP A 57 7.89 -6.21 -7.13
CA ASP A 57 7.79 -7.44 -7.91
C ASP A 57 6.66 -7.36 -8.94
N HIS A 58 6.98 -7.63 -10.21
CA HIS A 58 6.04 -7.59 -11.32
C HIS A 58 4.77 -8.44 -11.10
N SER A 59 4.87 -9.53 -10.35
CA SER A 59 3.73 -10.40 -10.03
C SER A 59 2.70 -9.74 -9.09
N LEU A 60 3.11 -8.70 -8.35
CA LEU A 60 2.25 -7.98 -7.41
C LEU A 60 1.65 -6.71 -8.03
N ILE A 61 2.29 -6.13 -9.06
CA ILE A 61 1.90 -4.86 -9.68
C ILE A 61 0.40 -4.82 -9.99
N SER A 62 -0.12 -5.80 -10.74
CA SER A 62 -1.54 -5.79 -11.14
C SER A 62 -2.50 -5.82 -9.95
N LYS A 63 -2.15 -6.48 -8.85
CA LYS A 63 -3.01 -6.55 -7.66
C LYS A 63 -2.98 -5.25 -6.86
N LEU A 64 -1.79 -4.67 -6.75
CA LEU A 64 -1.60 -3.38 -6.07
C LEU A 64 -2.24 -2.23 -6.85
N ASP A 65 -2.20 -2.30 -8.18
CA ASP A 65 -2.84 -1.32 -9.07
C ASP A 65 -4.37 -1.36 -8.93
N MET A 66 -4.98 -2.56 -8.95
CA MET A 66 -6.42 -2.73 -8.68
C MET A 66 -6.82 -2.18 -7.31
N LEU A 67 -5.99 -2.39 -6.27
CA LEU A 67 -6.24 -1.84 -4.94
C LEU A 67 -6.14 -0.31 -4.94
N LEU A 68 -5.16 0.26 -5.67
CA LEU A 68 -5.00 1.70 -5.81
C LEU A 68 -6.22 2.34 -6.51
N GLU A 69 -6.70 1.75 -7.61
CA GLU A 69 -7.91 2.22 -8.30
C GLU A 69 -9.14 2.22 -7.38
N ALA A 70 -9.31 1.13 -6.60
CA ALA A 70 -10.39 1.02 -5.63
C ALA A 70 -10.29 2.10 -4.52
N LEU A 71 -9.07 2.39 -4.05
CA LEU A 71 -8.81 3.42 -3.05
C LEU A 71 -9.13 4.82 -3.60
N GLN A 72 -8.71 5.13 -4.83
CA GLN A 72 -9.00 6.41 -5.48
C GLN A 72 -10.51 6.64 -5.61
N SER A 73 -11.24 5.61 -6.04
CA SER A 73 -12.71 5.67 -6.19
C SER A 73 -13.46 5.85 -4.85
N ALA A 74 -12.81 5.55 -3.72
CA ALA A 74 -13.42 5.66 -2.39
C ALA A 74 -13.09 6.97 -1.66
N VAL A 75 -12.12 7.74 -2.17
CA VAL A 75 -11.70 9.04 -1.61
C VAL A 75 -12.31 10.23 -2.39
N GLU A 76 -12.94 9.96 -3.55
CA GLU A 76 -13.79 10.92 -4.28
C GLU A 76 -15.15 11.22 -3.61
#